data_AF-A0A6H9YNN1-F1
#
_entry.id   AF-A0A6H9YNN1-F1
#
_cell.length_a   1.000
_cell.length_b   1.000
_cell.length_c   1.000
_cell.angle_alpha   90.00
_cell.angle_beta   90.00
_cell.angle_gamma   90.00
#
_symmetry.space_group_name_H-M   'P 1'
#
loop_
_entity.id
_entity.type
_entity.pdbx_description
1 polymer ?
#
loop_
_entity_poly.entity_id
_entity_poly.type
_entity_poly.pdbx_seq_one_letter_code
_entity_poly.pdbx_strand_id
1 'polypeptide(L)'
;MTAPVRLLLCEDDDDDAVLIVTHLRRDGLDVTYERVETAEAAARALRGHPPDIIISDYRMPAFTAEDALRLLHETGLDIPFILVSGQIGDEHAAALMRDGAHDFISKDHLTGIAPAVRRELQDAQVRRRRREAENALRKSEQRFRLFAENAPDIIFRYRLLPSEELEYVSPAAALILGHRPDELCGDPGHVLSFVDPADRPALERSWHSAAPEPLVVRWHRPDGTTVWTEQRAVAVRDEHGRPAAVEGILRDITAQVAAQRERERLEHRLRQVERLDSLGKLGGGVAHDFNNLLMVILGHAELALESAPDDSAVRDDLERIQRAAERGASLTRQLLIFSRLEPSRPEILDLNAVVEDTGQLLRRTIGEDVELIAELEPGLNTVRMDRSKLEQILLNVLLNARAAMPEGGRVTIRTAGVEAAGVPPIVRLSLTDTGFGMSPEVAERAFEPFFTTKRRGQGTGLGLSTVYGAVKEAGGEIGIESEPGEGTTVTIDLPATREPAPAAVDSGPARPHRRDATALVVEDDGEVRDLVETMLAQSGYQVIDTASPIEALRIADAGEPWIDVLLADVVMPGMSGVELAERIRRARPAVPVLLMSGHTTGSLPSGVVLPPRTALIRKPFTSADLLAQLDAILGPGG
;
A
#
# COMPACT_ATOMS: atom_id res chain seq x y z
N MET A 1 5.52 -17.42 -71.51
CA MET A 1 6.62 -16.85 -72.29
C MET A 1 7.81 -16.77 -71.35
N THR A 2 8.81 -17.62 -71.55
CA THR A 2 10.07 -17.58 -70.80
C THR A 2 10.80 -16.28 -71.13
N ALA A 3 11.35 -15.61 -70.12
CA ALA A 3 12.19 -14.43 -70.35
C ALA A 3 13.38 -14.82 -71.24
N PRO A 4 13.84 -13.92 -72.14
CA PRO A 4 15.00 -14.20 -72.98
C PRO A 4 16.24 -14.40 -72.11
N VAL A 5 17.02 -15.44 -72.41
CA VAL A 5 18.28 -15.74 -71.74
C VAL A 5 19.30 -14.68 -72.13
N ARG A 6 19.95 -14.07 -71.14
CA ARG A 6 20.97 -13.04 -71.35
C ARG A 6 22.34 -13.69 -71.49
N LEU A 7 22.88 -13.67 -72.69
CA LEU A 7 24.17 -14.25 -73.04
C LEU A 7 25.25 -13.15 -73.10
N LEU A 8 26.34 -13.32 -72.35
CA LEU A 8 27.57 -12.59 -72.63
C LEU A 8 28.43 -13.45 -73.55
N LEU A 9 28.72 -12.93 -74.75
CA LEU A 9 29.47 -13.64 -75.77
C LEU A 9 30.85 -13.01 -75.93
N CYS A 10 31.89 -13.69 -75.46
CA CYS A 10 33.27 -13.25 -75.65
C CYS A 10 33.80 -13.84 -76.96
N GLU A 11 33.77 -13.07 -78.04
CA GLU A 11 34.10 -13.55 -79.39
C GLU A 11 34.56 -12.34 -80.23
N ASP A 12 35.67 -12.47 -80.97
CA ASP A 12 36.22 -11.41 -81.83
C ASP A 12 35.75 -11.46 -83.28
N ASP A 13 35.20 -12.58 -83.73
CA ASP A 13 34.63 -12.74 -85.06
C ASP A 13 33.10 -12.53 -85.08
N ASP A 14 32.62 -11.60 -85.91
CA ASP A 14 31.19 -11.30 -86.06
C ASP A 14 30.40 -12.47 -86.67
N ASP A 15 31.00 -13.18 -87.63
CA ASP A 15 30.37 -14.31 -88.30
C ASP A 15 30.21 -15.50 -87.33
N ASP A 16 31.23 -15.79 -86.51
CA ASP A 16 31.16 -16.84 -85.48
C ASP A 16 30.13 -16.48 -84.40
N ALA A 17 30.08 -15.21 -83.98
CA ALA A 17 29.10 -14.73 -83.02
C ALA A 17 27.66 -14.90 -83.54
N VAL A 18 27.41 -14.52 -84.80
CA VAL A 18 26.12 -14.71 -85.47
C VAL A 18 25.79 -16.19 -85.59
N LEU A 19 26.77 -17.04 -85.89
CA LEU A 19 26.59 -18.49 -86.03
C LEU A 19 26.17 -19.16 -84.72
N ILE A 20 26.82 -18.82 -83.61
CA ILE A 20 26.48 -19.31 -82.26
C ILE A 20 25.05 -18.90 -81.89
N VAL A 21 24.71 -17.62 -82.04
CA VAL A 21 23.37 -17.09 -81.73
C VAL A 21 22.30 -17.71 -82.62
N THR A 22 22.61 -17.94 -83.90
CA THR A 22 21.70 -18.59 -84.85
C THR A 22 21.39 -20.02 -84.44
N HIS A 23 22.39 -20.80 -84.01
CA HIS A 23 22.17 -22.16 -83.52
C HIS A 23 21.32 -22.19 -82.24
N LEU A 24 21.59 -21.29 -81.29
CA LEU A 24 20.78 -21.17 -80.06
C LEU A 24 19.31 -20.86 -80.37
N ARG A 25 19.05 -19.89 -81.26
CA ARG A 25 17.69 -19.50 -81.66
C ARG A 25 16.98 -20.58 -82.47
N ARG A 26 17.68 -21.24 -83.40
CA ARG A 26 17.15 -22.32 -84.23
C ARG A 26 16.62 -23.48 -83.37
N ASP A 27 17.33 -23.79 -82.30
CA ASP A 27 16.95 -24.85 -81.38
C ASP A 27 15.95 -24.39 -80.30
N GLY A 28 15.42 -23.17 -80.41
CA GLY A 28 14.32 -22.65 -79.59
C GLY A 28 14.74 -22.01 -78.27
N LEU A 29 16.00 -21.58 -78.12
CA LEU A 29 16.40 -20.69 -77.03
C LEU A 29 16.22 -19.23 -77.46
N ASP A 30 15.32 -18.52 -76.78
CA ASP A 30 15.20 -17.07 -76.94
C ASP A 30 16.36 -16.40 -76.19
N VAL A 31 17.30 -15.81 -76.94
CA VAL A 31 18.54 -15.23 -76.41
C VAL A 31 18.70 -13.77 -76.83
N THR A 32 18.97 -12.94 -75.82
CA THR A 32 19.54 -11.60 -75.99
C THR A 32 21.02 -11.67 -75.64
N TYR A 33 21.90 -11.14 -76.49
CA TYR A 33 23.33 -11.25 -76.26
C TYR A 33 24.05 -9.89 -76.31
N GLU A 34 25.12 -9.77 -75.53
CA GLU A 34 26.09 -8.68 -75.59
C GLU A 34 27.42 -9.31 -76.01
N ARG A 35 27.96 -8.90 -77.18
CA ARG A 35 29.29 -9.35 -77.63
C ARG A 35 30.36 -8.46 -77.05
N VAL A 36 31.43 -9.05 -76.53
CA VAL A 36 32.59 -8.36 -75.99
C VAL A 36 33.88 -8.96 -76.56
N GLU A 37 34.86 -8.11 -76.82
CA GLU A 37 36.14 -8.50 -77.45
C GLU A 37 37.33 -8.16 -76.53
N THR A 38 37.07 -7.45 -75.42
CA THR A 38 38.09 -6.95 -74.49
C THR A 38 37.72 -7.24 -73.04
N ALA A 39 38.75 -7.41 -72.19
CA ALA A 39 38.59 -7.62 -70.76
C ALA A 39 37.79 -6.49 -70.07
N GLU A 40 37.99 -5.24 -70.48
CA GLU A 40 37.26 -4.09 -69.92
C GLU A 40 35.76 -4.13 -70.23
N ALA A 41 35.40 -4.53 -71.45
CA ALA A 41 34.00 -4.67 -71.85
C ALA A 41 33.34 -5.84 -71.12
N ALA A 42 34.01 -6.99 -71.02
CA ALA A 42 33.54 -8.13 -70.25
C ALA A 42 33.33 -7.79 -68.77
N ALA A 43 34.30 -7.11 -68.14
CA ALA A 43 34.19 -6.69 -66.74
C ALA A 43 33.08 -5.66 -66.50
N ARG A 44 32.77 -4.83 -67.50
CA ARG A 44 31.64 -3.88 -67.46
C ARG A 44 30.30 -4.61 -67.55
N ALA A 45 30.18 -5.56 -68.47
CA ALA A 45 28.96 -6.36 -68.64
C ALA A 45 28.63 -7.16 -67.36
N LEU A 46 29.63 -7.79 -66.75
CA LEU A 46 29.48 -8.55 -65.50
C LEU A 46 29.04 -7.69 -64.30
N ARG A 47 29.50 -6.42 -64.23
CA ARG A 47 29.16 -5.49 -63.12
C ARG A 47 27.84 -4.75 -63.32
N GLY A 48 27.46 -4.46 -64.56
CA GLY A 48 26.29 -3.64 -64.87
C GLY A 48 24.98 -4.42 -64.76
N HIS A 49 24.78 -5.36 -65.67
CA HIS A 49 23.62 -6.25 -65.67
C HIS A 49 24.13 -7.68 -65.91
N PRO A 50 24.34 -8.48 -64.85
CA PRO A 50 25.02 -9.78 -64.97
C PRO A 50 24.28 -10.70 -65.94
N PRO A 51 24.99 -11.40 -66.85
CA PRO A 51 24.38 -12.34 -67.79
C PRO A 51 23.88 -13.60 -67.08
N ASP A 52 22.98 -14.33 -67.73
CA ASP A 52 22.52 -15.66 -67.28
C ASP A 52 23.53 -16.76 -67.64
N ILE A 53 24.33 -16.55 -68.68
CA ILE A 53 25.37 -17.48 -69.15
C ILE A 53 26.47 -16.73 -69.92
N ILE A 54 27.70 -17.25 -69.86
CA ILE A 54 28.84 -16.75 -70.64
C ILE A 54 29.25 -17.82 -71.64
N ILE A 55 29.39 -17.44 -72.91
CA ILE A 55 30.03 -18.26 -73.93
C ILE A 55 31.29 -17.52 -74.37
N SER A 56 32.44 -18.18 -74.33
CA SER A 56 33.71 -17.55 -74.68
C SER A 56 34.42 -18.36 -75.74
N ASP A 57 34.92 -17.68 -76.77
CA ASP A 57 36.01 -18.23 -77.57
C ASP A 57 37.27 -18.33 -76.72
N TYR A 58 38.10 -19.31 -77.04
CA TYR A 58 39.33 -19.62 -76.32
C TYR A 58 40.41 -18.57 -76.53
N ARG A 59 40.60 -18.11 -77.77
CA ARG A 59 41.67 -17.18 -78.15
C ARG A 59 41.14 -16.04 -79.00
N MET A 60 40.95 -14.89 -78.36
CA MET A 60 40.75 -13.62 -79.05
C MET A 60 42.07 -12.81 -79.03
N PRO A 61 42.34 -11.92 -80.00
CA PRO A 61 43.59 -11.17 -80.11
C PRO A 61 43.96 -10.31 -78.89
N ALA A 62 42.97 -9.85 -78.12
CA ALA A 62 43.15 -8.94 -76.99
C ALA A 62 42.64 -9.50 -75.65
N PHE A 63 42.07 -10.70 -75.64
CA PHE A 63 41.34 -11.27 -74.51
C PHE A 63 41.29 -12.80 -74.64
N THR A 64 41.47 -13.54 -73.56
CA THR A 64 41.42 -15.02 -73.60
C THR A 64 40.26 -15.54 -72.76
N ALA A 65 39.83 -16.78 -73.02
CA ALA A 65 38.85 -17.44 -72.16
C ALA A 65 39.32 -17.57 -70.70
N GLU A 66 40.64 -17.74 -70.48
CA GLU A 66 41.23 -17.77 -69.14
C GLU A 66 41.03 -16.43 -68.41
N ASP A 67 41.25 -15.31 -69.11
CA ASP A 67 41.02 -13.98 -68.55
C ASP A 67 39.53 -13.73 -68.29
N ALA A 68 38.64 -14.20 -69.17
CA ALA A 68 37.19 -14.11 -68.98
C ALA A 68 36.71 -14.91 -67.75
N LEU A 69 37.25 -16.11 -67.56
CA LEU A 69 36.94 -16.97 -66.42
C LEU A 69 37.49 -16.39 -65.11
N ARG A 70 38.71 -15.83 -65.15
CA ARG A 70 39.31 -15.11 -64.01
C ARG A 70 38.44 -13.90 -63.61
N LEU A 71 37.98 -13.11 -64.57
CA LEU A 71 37.07 -11.98 -64.31
C LEU A 71 35.75 -12.44 -63.68
N LEU A 72 35.17 -13.54 -64.16
CA LEU A 72 33.97 -14.11 -63.53
C LEU A 72 34.23 -14.49 -62.07
N HIS A 73 35.34 -15.17 -61.78
CA HIS A 73 35.71 -15.54 -60.41
C HIS A 73 35.90 -14.33 -59.49
N GLU A 74 36.49 -13.25 -59.99
CA GLU A 74 36.65 -12.00 -59.23
C GLU A 74 35.31 -11.35 -58.85
N THR A 75 34.24 -11.59 -59.63
CA THR A 75 32.90 -11.09 -59.29
C THR A 75 32.18 -11.90 -58.21
N GLY A 76 32.60 -13.15 -57.96
CA GLY A 76 31.91 -14.08 -57.06
C GLY A 76 30.53 -14.55 -57.55
N LEU A 77 30.19 -14.31 -58.81
CA LEU A 77 28.92 -14.75 -59.42
C LEU A 77 29.00 -16.22 -59.86
N ASP A 78 27.96 -17.00 -59.59
CA ASP A 78 27.79 -18.39 -60.05
C ASP A 78 27.04 -18.38 -61.39
N ILE A 79 27.75 -17.99 -62.45
CA ILE A 79 27.23 -17.94 -63.84
C ILE A 79 27.89 -19.08 -64.61
N PRO A 80 27.12 -19.90 -65.36
CA PRO A 80 27.72 -20.94 -66.18
C PRO A 80 28.61 -20.34 -67.28
N PHE A 81 29.74 -20.98 -67.52
CA PHE A 81 30.76 -20.55 -68.47
C PHE A 81 31.03 -21.68 -69.47
N ILE A 82 30.69 -21.48 -70.74
CA ILE A 82 30.89 -22.46 -71.80
C ILE A 82 32.01 -21.98 -72.71
N LEU A 83 32.99 -22.84 -72.93
CA LEU A 83 34.09 -22.62 -73.85
C LEU A 83 33.70 -23.10 -75.25
N VAL A 84 33.91 -22.28 -76.27
CA VAL A 84 33.73 -22.65 -77.69
C VAL A 84 35.07 -22.51 -78.41
N SER A 85 35.56 -23.52 -79.13
CA SER A 85 36.81 -23.37 -79.89
C SER A 85 36.96 -24.33 -81.06
N GLY A 86 37.64 -23.92 -82.14
CA GLY A 86 37.88 -24.74 -83.34
C GLY A 86 39.19 -25.55 -83.33
N GLN A 87 40.21 -25.14 -82.56
CA GLN A 87 41.54 -25.77 -82.55
C GLN A 87 42.17 -25.79 -81.15
N ILE A 88 41.44 -26.32 -80.16
CA ILE A 88 42.01 -26.64 -78.86
C ILE A 88 42.45 -28.10 -78.83
N GLY A 89 43.66 -28.34 -78.32
CA GLY A 89 44.07 -29.69 -77.88
C GLY A 89 43.46 -30.04 -76.52
N ASP A 90 43.07 -31.30 -76.33
CA ASP A 90 42.34 -31.81 -75.14
C ASP A 90 42.95 -31.37 -73.79
N GLU A 91 44.28 -31.20 -73.70
CA GLU A 91 44.95 -30.74 -72.49
C GLU A 91 44.57 -29.32 -72.06
N HIS A 92 44.39 -28.39 -73.01
CA HIS A 92 44.05 -27.00 -72.71
C HIS A 92 42.57 -26.83 -72.35
N ALA A 93 41.65 -27.54 -73.03
CA ALA A 93 40.25 -27.60 -72.60
C ALA A 93 40.14 -28.17 -71.17
N ALA A 94 40.87 -29.25 -70.88
CA ALA A 94 40.86 -29.86 -69.56
C ALA A 94 41.40 -28.93 -68.46
N ALA A 95 42.34 -28.03 -68.77
CA ALA A 95 42.84 -27.03 -67.83
C ALA A 95 41.73 -26.02 -67.45
N LEU A 96 41.07 -25.43 -68.45
CA LEU A 96 39.98 -24.47 -68.22
C LEU A 96 38.78 -25.09 -67.48
N MET A 97 38.47 -26.37 -67.74
CA MET A 97 37.44 -27.10 -67.00
C MET A 97 37.80 -27.29 -65.52
N ARG A 98 39.07 -27.57 -65.20
CA ARG A 98 39.55 -27.60 -63.80
C ARG A 98 39.49 -26.23 -63.15
N ASP A 99 39.69 -25.19 -63.95
CA ASP A 99 39.71 -23.81 -63.49
C ASP A 99 38.32 -23.17 -63.44
N GLY A 100 37.23 -23.91 -63.68
CA GLY A 100 35.85 -23.44 -63.44
C GLY A 100 34.97 -23.25 -64.68
N ALA A 101 35.46 -23.58 -65.89
CA ALA A 101 34.58 -23.70 -67.05
C ALA A 101 33.62 -24.89 -66.86
N HIS A 102 32.36 -24.68 -67.26
CA HIS A 102 31.26 -25.61 -67.00
C HIS A 102 31.02 -26.58 -68.17
N ASP A 103 31.33 -26.17 -69.40
CA ASP A 103 31.27 -27.07 -70.57
C ASP A 103 32.21 -26.59 -71.69
N PHE A 104 32.48 -27.47 -72.65
CA PHE A 104 33.29 -27.22 -73.84
C PHE A 104 32.60 -27.72 -75.12
N ILE A 105 32.52 -26.86 -76.13
CA ILE A 105 31.92 -27.13 -77.45
C ILE A 105 32.95 -26.84 -78.54
N SER A 106 33.10 -27.75 -79.50
CA SER A 106 33.92 -27.50 -80.70
C SER A 106 33.18 -26.62 -81.72
N LYS A 107 33.86 -25.63 -82.33
CA LYS A 107 33.30 -24.78 -83.41
C LYS A 107 32.85 -25.62 -84.62
N ASP A 108 33.42 -26.80 -84.84
CA ASP A 108 33.03 -27.73 -85.92
C ASP A 108 31.69 -28.45 -85.64
N HIS A 109 31.21 -28.44 -84.40
CA HIS A 109 30.05 -29.22 -83.93
C HIS A 109 29.09 -28.39 -83.06
N LEU A 110 28.74 -27.18 -83.51
CA LEU A 110 27.84 -26.26 -82.79
C LEU A 110 26.41 -26.77 -82.57
N THR A 111 26.00 -27.90 -83.18
CA THR A 111 24.70 -28.54 -82.90
C THR A 111 24.50 -28.92 -81.42
N GLY A 112 25.59 -29.07 -80.64
CA GLY A 112 25.52 -29.37 -79.21
C GLY A 112 25.33 -28.17 -78.28
N ILE A 113 25.43 -26.94 -78.79
CA ILE A 113 25.51 -25.74 -77.94
C ILE A 113 24.21 -25.43 -77.20
N ALA A 114 23.05 -25.59 -77.85
CA ALA A 114 21.76 -25.32 -77.23
C ALA A 114 21.42 -26.33 -76.10
N PRO A 115 21.62 -27.65 -76.28
CA PRO A 115 21.53 -28.62 -75.17
C PRO A 115 22.47 -28.32 -74.01
N ALA A 116 23.72 -27.94 -74.29
CA ALA A 116 24.71 -27.57 -73.28
C ALA A 116 24.26 -26.36 -72.46
N VAL A 117 23.89 -25.26 -73.14
CA VAL A 117 23.34 -24.05 -72.50
C VAL A 117 22.15 -24.37 -71.60
N ARG A 118 21.20 -25.20 -72.07
CA ARG A 118 20.03 -25.59 -71.25
C ARG A 118 20.43 -26.35 -69.99
N ARG A 119 21.34 -27.31 -70.10
CA ARG A 119 21.80 -28.12 -68.98
C ARG A 119 22.50 -27.24 -67.93
N GLU A 120 23.44 -26.42 -68.38
CA GLU A 120 24.22 -25.58 -67.48
C GLU A 120 23.36 -24.50 -66.78
N LEU A 121 22.38 -23.93 -67.48
CA LEU A 121 21.40 -23.02 -66.87
C LEU A 121 20.52 -23.71 -65.81
N GLN A 122 20.07 -24.95 -66.07
CA GLN A 122 19.28 -25.73 -65.11
C GLN A 122 20.10 -26.06 -63.86
N ASP A 123 21.34 -26.50 -64.04
CA ASP A 123 22.24 -26.86 -62.93
C ASP A 123 22.59 -25.65 -62.07
N ALA A 124 22.88 -24.50 -62.69
CA ALA A 124 23.08 -23.24 -61.97
C ALA A 124 21.82 -22.81 -61.20
N GLN A 125 20.62 -22.97 -61.77
CA GLN A 125 19.37 -22.64 -61.09
C GLN A 125 19.13 -23.52 -59.85
N VAL A 126 19.43 -24.83 -59.94
CA VAL A 126 19.32 -25.75 -58.80
C VAL A 126 20.30 -25.39 -57.69
N ARG A 127 21.57 -25.12 -58.03
CA ARG A 127 22.59 -24.69 -57.06
C ARG A 127 22.19 -23.39 -56.37
N ARG A 128 21.70 -22.41 -57.13
CA ARG A 128 21.25 -21.12 -56.59
C ARG A 128 20.08 -21.29 -55.62
N ARG A 129 19.03 -22.04 -56.00
CA ARG A 129 17.87 -22.29 -55.13
C ARG A 129 18.25 -23.00 -53.84
N ARG A 130 19.15 -23.98 -53.92
CA ARG A 130 19.66 -24.68 -52.73
C ARG A 130 20.38 -23.72 -51.77
N ARG A 131 21.32 -22.92 -52.28
CA ARG A 131 22.05 -21.92 -51.47
C ARG A 131 21.12 -20.86 -50.89
N GLU A 132 20.13 -20.41 -51.64
CA GLU A 132 19.12 -19.45 -51.16
C GLU A 132 18.27 -20.06 -50.03
N ALA A 133 17.82 -21.31 -50.17
CA ALA A 133 17.06 -22.03 -49.14
C ALA A 133 17.90 -22.29 -47.88
N GLU A 134 19.14 -22.75 -48.02
CA GLU A 134 20.06 -22.97 -46.89
C GLU A 134 20.37 -21.65 -46.16
N ASN A 135 20.60 -20.56 -46.90
CA ASN A 135 20.80 -19.25 -46.30
C ASN A 135 19.55 -18.69 -45.62
N ALA A 136 18.36 -18.90 -46.22
CA ALA A 136 17.09 -18.50 -45.62
C ALA A 136 16.81 -19.28 -44.34
N LEU A 137 17.05 -20.59 -44.34
CA LEU A 137 16.94 -21.45 -43.16
C LEU A 137 17.89 -20.99 -42.07
N ARG A 138 19.18 -20.81 -42.38
CA ARG A 138 20.19 -20.33 -41.43
C ARG A 138 19.82 -18.96 -40.84
N LYS A 139 19.38 -18.01 -41.67
CA LYS A 139 18.91 -16.70 -41.19
C LYS A 139 17.69 -16.82 -40.29
N SER A 140 16.76 -17.72 -40.62
CA SER A 140 15.57 -17.95 -39.80
C SER A 140 15.93 -18.58 -38.45
N GLU A 141 16.80 -19.60 -38.43
CA GLU A 141 17.30 -20.25 -37.22
C GLU A 141 18.03 -19.26 -36.31
N GLN A 142 18.91 -18.43 -36.88
CA GLN A 142 19.62 -17.38 -36.14
C GLN A 142 18.64 -16.38 -35.52
N ARG A 143 17.60 -15.98 -36.27
CA ARG A 143 16.58 -15.05 -35.77
C ARG A 143 15.75 -15.67 -34.64
N PHE A 144 15.32 -16.93 -34.78
CA PHE A 144 14.59 -17.62 -33.71
C PHE A 144 15.44 -17.79 -32.46
N ARG A 145 16.73 -18.14 -32.62
CA ARG A 145 17.67 -18.23 -31.51
C ARG A 145 17.82 -16.90 -30.78
N LEU A 146 17.97 -15.80 -31.52
CA LEU A 146 18.08 -14.47 -30.92
C LEU A 146 16.83 -14.09 -30.12
N PHE A 147 15.63 -14.40 -30.63
CA PHE A 147 14.39 -14.18 -29.88
C PHE A 147 14.31 -15.03 -28.61
N ALA A 148 14.69 -16.31 -28.69
CA ALA A 148 14.66 -17.21 -27.55
C ALA A 148 15.69 -16.83 -26.48
N GLU A 149 16.89 -16.41 -26.88
CA GLU A 149 17.98 -16.03 -25.97
C GLU A 149 17.75 -14.69 -25.26
N ASN A 150 16.95 -13.79 -25.84
CA ASN A 150 16.63 -12.47 -25.27
C ASN A 150 15.20 -12.38 -24.72
N ALA A 151 14.47 -13.49 -24.65
CA ALA A 151 13.15 -13.51 -24.05
C ALA A 151 13.26 -13.23 -22.53
N PRO A 152 12.36 -12.41 -21.95
CA PRO A 152 12.36 -12.15 -20.52
C PRO A 152 11.82 -13.34 -19.71
N ASP A 153 10.96 -14.16 -20.32
CA ASP A 153 10.42 -15.39 -19.72
C ASP A 153 11.36 -16.57 -20.05
N ILE A 154 11.44 -17.57 -19.17
CA ILE A 154 12.22 -18.78 -19.44
C ILE A 154 11.49 -19.61 -20.48
N ILE A 155 12.10 -19.83 -21.64
CA ILE A 155 11.61 -20.78 -22.63
C ILE A 155 12.25 -22.14 -22.35
N PHE A 156 11.45 -23.21 -22.37
CA PHE A 156 11.96 -24.56 -22.17
C PHE A 156 11.35 -25.56 -23.16
N ARG A 157 12.09 -26.64 -23.40
CA ARG A 157 11.63 -27.82 -24.11
C ARG A 157 12.02 -29.06 -23.31
N TYR A 158 11.01 -29.80 -22.90
CA TYR A 158 11.14 -31.08 -22.21
C TYR A 158 10.80 -32.20 -23.18
N ARG A 159 11.76 -33.03 -23.53
CA ARG A 159 11.57 -34.14 -24.47
C ARG A 159 11.08 -35.38 -23.73
N LEU A 160 10.12 -36.09 -24.29
CA LEU A 160 9.57 -37.34 -23.76
C LEU A 160 10.14 -38.58 -24.49
N LEU A 161 10.46 -38.46 -25.78
CA LEU A 161 10.94 -39.56 -26.62
C LEU A 161 12.24 -39.18 -27.35
N PRO A 162 13.24 -40.09 -27.46
CA PRO A 162 13.22 -41.49 -26.98
C PRO A 162 13.49 -41.62 -25.47
N SER A 163 14.00 -40.57 -24.83
CA SER A 163 14.24 -40.48 -23.40
C SER A 163 13.74 -39.15 -22.85
N GLU A 164 13.32 -39.18 -21.60
CA GLU A 164 12.91 -38.01 -20.84
C GLU A 164 14.12 -37.16 -20.46
N GLU A 165 14.16 -35.92 -20.94
CA GLU A 165 15.19 -34.95 -20.54
C GLU A 165 14.71 -33.52 -20.77
N LEU A 166 15.24 -32.59 -19.97
CA LEU A 166 15.16 -31.17 -20.30
C LEU A 166 16.16 -30.88 -21.42
N GLU A 167 15.67 -30.85 -22.67
CA GLU A 167 16.48 -30.72 -23.90
C GLU A 167 16.98 -29.29 -24.10
N TYR A 168 16.16 -28.30 -23.73
CA TYR A 168 16.52 -26.89 -23.86
C TYR A 168 15.90 -26.06 -22.75
N VAL A 169 16.68 -25.08 -22.27
CA VAL A 169 16.20 -23.98 -21.45
C VAL A 169 16.93 -22.70 -21.87
N SER A 170 16.19 -21.59 -21.99
CA SER A 170 16.75 -20.30 -22.38
C SER A 170 17.66 -19.71 -21.29
N PRO A 171 18.62 -18.82 -21.65
CA PRO A 171 19.48 -18.12 -20.70
C PRO A 171 18.76 -17.35 -19.58
N ALA A 172 17.49 -16.98 -19.77
CA ALA A 172 16.67 -16.34 -18.74
C ALA A 172 16.56 -17.15 -17.44
N ALA A 173 16.78 -18.48 -17.49
CA ALA A 173 16.82 -19.32 -16.29
C ALA A 173 17.91 -18.90 -15.30
N ALA A 174 19.04 -18.37 -15.77
CA ALA A 174 20.10 -17.88 -14.88
C ALA A 174 19.65 -16.63 -14.12
N LEU A 175 18.85 -15.76 -14.74
CA LEU A 175 18.33 -14.54 -14.11
C LEU A 175 17.16 -14.83 -13.16
N ILE A 176 16.24 -15.71 -13.58
CA ILE A 176 15.00 -15.99 -12.85
C ILE A 176 15.19 -17.08 -11.80
N LEU A 177 15.92 -18.16 -12.08
CA LEU A 177 16.11 -19.29 -11.16
C LEU A 177 17.49 -19.28 -10.49
N GLY A 178 18.45 -18.48 -10.98
CA GLY A 178 19.82 -18.48 -10.45
C GLY A 178 20.68 -19.64 -10.93
N HIS A 179 20.19 -20.45 -11.88
CA HIS A 179 20.84 -21.64 -12.41
C HIS A 179 21.18 -21.48 -13.89
N ARG A 180 22.37 -21.92 -14.28
CA ARG A 180 22.79 -21.87 -15.69
C ARG A 180 22.00 -22.90 -16.50
N PRO A 181 21.69 -22.62 -17.78
CA PRO A 181 21.03 -23.61 -18.65
C PRO A 181 21.69 -24.99 -18.64
N ASP A 182 23.02 -25.04 -18.68
CA ASP A 182 23.80 -26.28 -18.68
C ASP A 182 23.66 -27.09 -17.38
N GLU A 183 23.26 -26.45 -16.27
CA GLU A 183 23.00 -27.12 -14.98
C GLU A 183 21.59 -27.72 -14.94
N LEU A 184 20.63 -27.12 -15.66
CA LEU A 184 19.24 -27.54 -15.66
C LEU A 184 18.95 -28.60 -16.73
N CYS A 185 19.65 -28.55 -17.87
CA CYS A 185 19.49 -29.51 -18.94
C CYS A 185 19.90 -30.93 -18.50
N GLY A 186 19.19 -31.95 -19.02
CA GLY A 186 19.42 -33.35 -18.68
C GLY A 186 18.39 -33.92 -17.70
N ASP A 187 18.84 -34.42 -16.55
CA ASP A 187 18.02 -35.22 -15.62
C ASP A 187 16.85 -34.41 -15.00
N PRO A 188 15.58 -34.80 -15.26
CA PRO A 188 14.40 -34.16 -14.66
C PRO A 188 14.42 -34.16 -13.12
N GLY A 189 15.02 -35.18 -12.49
CA GLY A 189 15.15 -35.28 -11.05
C GLY A 189 15.97 -34.14 -10.43
N HIS A 190 16.95 -33.62 -11.17
CA HIS A 190 17.76 -32.50 -10.73
C HIS A 190 16.95 -31.20 -10.67
N VAL A 191 16.10 -30.95 -11.66
CA VAL A 191 15.22 -29.76 -11.71
C VAL A 191 14.26 -29.72 -10.53
N LEU A 192 13.68 -30.87 -10.16
CA LEU A 192 12.75 -30.97 -9.02
C LEU A 192 13.40 -30.68 -7.67
N SER A 193 14.72 -30.84 -7.56
CA SER A 193 15.44 -30.54 -6.32
C SER A 193 15.37 -29.06 -5.94
N PHE A 194 15.20 -28.18 -6.92
CA PHE A 194 15.07 -26.72 -6.75
C PHE A 194 13.63 -26.25 -6.55
N VAL A 195 12.66 -27.16 -6.60
CA VAL A 195 11.23 -26.82 -6.50
C VAL A 195 10.74 -27.09 -5.08
N ASP A 196 9.87 -26.22 -4.58
CA ASP A 196 9.20 -26.39 -3.29
C ASP A 196 8.51 -27.77 -3.26
N PRO A 197 8.73 -28.60 -2.22
CA PRO A 197 8.17 -29.94 -2.15
C PRO A 197 6.67 -30.05 -2.40
N ALA A 198 5.90 -29.01 -2.05
CA ALA A 198 4.45 -28.99 -2.27
C ALA A 198 4.06 -28.85 -3.75
N ASP A 199 4.92 -28.26 -4.59
CA ASP A 199 4.63 -27.97 -5.99
C ASP A 199 5.19 -29.04 -6.96
N ARG A 200 6.15 -29.87 -6.51
CA ARG A 200 6.79 -30.93 -7.31
C ARG A 200 5.81 -31.87 -8.04
N PRO A 201 4.77 -32.43 -7.39
CA PRO A 201 3.85 -33.35 -8.06
C PRO A 201 2.99 -32.68 -9.14
N ALA A 202 2.78 -31.36 -9.04
CA ALA A 202 2.06 -30.61 -10.06
C ALA A 202 2.97 -30.32 -11.26
N LEU A 203 4.23 -29.96 -11.01
CA LEU A 203 5.23 -29.73 -12.05
C LEU A 203 5.54 -31.03 -12.84
N GLU A 204 5.77 -32.15 -12.16
CA GLU A 204 6.01 -33.46 -12.80
C GLU A 204 4.87 -33.87 -13.73
N ARG A 205 3.62 -33.68 -13.30
CA ARG A 205 2.45 -33.96 -14.14
C ARG A 205 2.40 -33.07 -15.38
N SER A 206 2.86 -31.81 -15.27
CA SER A 206 2.87 -30.87 -16.39
C SER A 206 3.82 -31.30 -17.52
N TRP A 207 4.88 -32.06 -17.21
CA TRP A 207 5.83 -32.58 -18.20
C TRP A 207 5.25 -33.72 -19.05
N HIS A 208 4.32 -34.48 -18.48
CA HIS A 208 3.69 -35.62 -19.15
C HIS A 208 2.34 -35.26 -19.81
N SER A 209 1.80 -34.09 -19.46
CA SER A 209 0.52 -33.59 -19.92
C SER A 209 0.51 -32.08 -19.81
N ALA A 210 0.47 -31.36 -20.93
CA ALA A 210 0.29 -29.91 -20.93
C ALA A 210 -0.99 -29.55 -20.15
N ALA A 211 -0.83 -28.83 -19.04
CA ALA A 211 -1.94 -28.35 -18.25
C ALA A 211 -2.66 -27.22 -19.02
N PRO A 212 -3.99 -27.26 -19.17
CA PRO A 212 -4.72 -26.19 -19.84
C PRO A 212 -4.72 -24.88 -19.04
N GLU A 213 -4.52 -24.96 -17.72
CA GLU A 213 -4.42 -23.81 -16.83
C GLU A 213 -2.96 -23.49 -16.49
N PRO A 214 -2.62 -22.20 -16.30
CA PRO A 214 -1.29 -21.80 -15.87
C PRO A 214 -0.95 -22.40 -14.51
N LEU A 215 0.22 -23.03 -14.41
CA LEU A 215 0.68 -23.64 -13.16
C LEU A 215 1.62 -22.67 -12.43
N VAL A 216 1.30 -22.32 -11.19
CA VAL A 216 2.21 -21.53 -10.35
C VAL A 216 3.13 -22.48 -9.57
N VAL A 217 4.43 -22.21 -9.63
CA VAL A 217 5.48 -23.03 -9.02
C VAL A 217 6.42 -22.15 -8.21
N ARG A 218 6.80 -22.60 -7.02
CA ARG A 218 7.85 -22.02 -6.19
C ARG A 218 9.19 -22.69 -6.43
N TRP A 219 10.21 -21.87 -6.64
CA TRP A 219 11.59 -22.27 -6.84
C TRP A 219 12.47 -21.73 -5.72
N HIS A 220 13.41 -22.54 -5.26
CA HIS A 220 14.46 -22.16 -4.33
C HIS A 220 15.72 -21.83 -5.12
N ARG A 221 16.14 -20.57 -5.05
CA ARG A 221 17.40 -20.12 -5.65
C ARG A 221 18.60 -20.53 -4.80
N PRO A 222 19.81 -20.62 -5.38
CA PRO A 222 21.04 -20.86 -4.63
C PRO A 222 21.35 -19.82 -3.55
N ASP A 223 20.87 -18.58 -3.72
CA ASP A 223 21.03 -17.48 -2.74
C ASP A 223 20.07 -17.58 -1.53
N GLY A 224 19.22 -18.63 -1.49
CA GLY A 224 18.24 -18.87 -0.44
C GLY A 224 16.91 -18.13 -0.64
N THR A 225 16.76 -17.33 -1.70
CA THR A 225 15.50 -16.66 -2.01
C THR A 225 14.51 -17.60 -2.68
N THR A 226 13.21 -17.29 -2.56
CA THR A 226 12.14 -18.05 -3.23
C THR A 226 11.56 -17.23 -4.37
N VAL A 227 11.47 -17.84 -5.53
CA VAL A 227 10.89 -17.25 -6.75
C VAL A 227 9.58 -17.94 -7.07
N TRP A 228 8.62 -17.16 -7.54
CA TRP A 228 7.34 -17.65 -8.01
C TRP A 228 7.31 -17.55 -9.52
N THR A 229 7.03 -18.65 -10.21
CA THR A 229 6.84 -18.63 -11.66
C THR A 229 5.46 -19.12 -12.05
N GLU A 230 4.88 -18.54 -13.09
CA GLU A 230 3.73 -19.08 -13.81
C GLU A 230 4.22 -19.83 -15.06
N GLN A 231 3.96 -21.14 -15.12
CA GLN A 231 4.25 -21.99 -16.26
C GLN A 231 3.04 -22.07 -17.21
N ARG A 232 3.30 -21.88 -18.51
CA ARG A 232 2.36 -22.17 -19.59
C ARG A 232 3.04 -23.04 -20.62
N ALA A 233 2.48 -24.21 -20.89
CA ALA A 233 3.11 -25.20 -21.76
C ALA A 233 2.11 -25.87 -22.70
N VAL A 234 2.63 -26.37 -23.82
CA VAL A 234 1.89 -27.09 -24.86
C VAL A 234 2.59 -28.41 -25.17
N ALA A 235 1.81 -29.44 -25.47
CA ALA A 235 2.34 -30.74 -25.87
C ALA A 235 2.66 -30.74 -27.36
N VAL A 236 3.91 -31.05 -27.70
CA VAL A 236 4.37 -31.30 -29.07
C VAL A 236 4.15 -32.78 -29.36
N ARG A 237 3.52 -33.10 -30.49
CA ARG A 237 3.18 -34.47 -30.89
C ARG A 237 4.05 -34.96 -32.05
N ASP A 238 4.34 -36.26 -32.07
CA ASP A 238 5.00 -36.91 -33.21
C ASP A 238 4.04 -37.06 -34.41
N GLU A 239 4.54 -37.58 -35.53
CA GLU A 239 3.76 -37.87 -36.75
C GLU A 239 2.57 -38.83 -36.52
N HIS A 240 2.59 -39.59 -35.40
CA HIS A 240 1.55 -40.54 -35.02
C HIS A 240 0.57 -39.96 -33.97
N GLY A 241 0.70 -38.66 -33.65
CA GLY A 241 -0.16 -37.95 -32.69
C GLY A 241 0.16 -38.22 -31.22
N ARG A 242 1.26 -38.91 -30.89
CA ARG A 242 1.68 -39.19 -29.51
C ARG A 242 2.51 -38.02 -28.96
N PRO A 243 2.39 -37.66 -27.67
CA PRO A 243 3.24 -36.64 -27.06
C PRO A 243 4.73 -37.02 -27.18
N ALA A 244 5.51 -36.15 -27.82
CA ALA A 244 6.94 -36.32 -28.04
C ALA A 244 7.77 -35.34 -27.20
N ALA A 245 7.21 -34.16 -26.90
CA ALA A 245 7.81 -33.17 -26.02
C ALA A 245 6.74 -32.26 -25.40
N VAL A 246 7.13 -31.48 -24.40
CA VAL A 246 6.37 -30.36 -23.85
C VAL A 246 7.23 -29.11 -23.95
N GLU A 247 6.68 -28.06 -24.54
CA GLU A 247 7.34 -26.77 -24.72
C GLU A 247 6.53 -25.69 -24.05
N GLY A 248 7.21 -24.70 -23.48
CA GLY A 248 6.50 -23.64 -22.79
C GLY A 248 7.37 -22.52 -22.30
N ILE A 249 6.72 -21.65 -21.53
CA ILE A 249 7.35 -20.54 -20.85
C ILE A 249 7.14 -20.62 -19.34
N LEU A 250 8.12 -20.17 -18.56
CA LEU A 250 7.97 -19.84 -17.15
C LEU A 250 8.19 -18.33 -16.99
N ARG A 251 7.15 -17.64 -16.56
CA ARG A 251 7.18 -16.21 -16.26
C ARG A 251 7.43 -15.98 -14.79
N ASP A 252 8.38 -15.12 -14.44
CA ASP A 252 8.56 -14.67 -13.05
C ASP A 252 7.38 -13.79 -12.62
N ILE A 253 6.65 -14.23 -11.60
CA ILE A 253 5.52 -13.53 -10.98
C ILE A 253 5.81 -13.14 -9.53
N THR A 254 7.07 -13.20 -9.08
CA THR A 254 7.48 -12.92 -7.70
C THR A 254 7.03 -11.53 -7.25
N ALA A 255 7.28 -10.51 -8.08
CA ALA A 255 6.86 -9.13 -7.80
C ALA A 255 5.32 -9.00 -7.72
N GLN A 256 4.59 -9.73 -8.57
CA GLN A 256 3.12 -9.72 -8.57
C GLN A 256 2.56 -10.38 -7.30
N VAL A 257 3.10 -11.52 -6.89
CA VAL A 257 2.71 -12.21 -5.65
C VAL A 257 3.02 -11.34 -4.42
N ALA A 258 4.18 -10.70 -4.38
CA ALA A 258 4.55 -9.79 -3.30
C ALA A 258 3.59 -8.58 -3.22
N ALA A 259 3.32 -7.93 -4.35
CA ALA A 259 2.39 -6.81 -4.43
C ALA A 259 0.96 -7.19 -4.01
N GLN A 260 0.47 -8.36 -4.43
CA GLN A 260 -0.86 -8.83 -4.05
C GLN A 260 -0.97 -9.11 -2.55
N ARG A 261 0.05 -9.74 -1.95
CA ARG A 261 0.09 -9.97 -0.48
C ARG A 261 0.13 -8.66 0.31
N GLU A 262 0.88 -7.68 -0.17
CA GLU A 262 0.93 -6.38 0.50
C GLU A 262 -0.40 -5.63 0.39
N ARG A 263 -1.05 -5.68 -0.77
CA ARG A 263 -2.40 -5.13 -0.95
C ARG A 263 -3.40 -5.74 0.01
N GLU A 264 -3.43 -7.06 0.14
CA GLU A 264 -4.32 -7.76 1.06
C GLU A 264 -4.09 -7.36 2.53
N ARG A 265 -2.83 -7.18 2.94
CA ARG A 265 -2.47 -6.68 4.28
C ARG A 265 -2.97 -5.26 4.50
N LEU A 266 -2.79 -4.37 3.53
CA LEU A 266 -3.26 -2.98 3.61
C LEU A 266 -4.79 -2.90 3.64
N GLU A 267 -5.48 -3.68 2.81
CA GLU A 267 -6.95 -3.76 2.81
C GLU A 267 -7.49 -4.27 4.16
N HIS A 268 -6.87 -5.29 4.74
CA HIS A 268 -7.24 -5.78 6.07
C HIS A 268 -7.05 -4.70 7.15
N ARG A 269 -5.93 -3.97 7.09
CA ARG A 269 -5.63 -2.87 8.02
C ARG A 269 -6.64 -1.72 7.87
N LEU A 270 -7.01 -1.35 6.64
CA LEU A 270 -8.03 -0.33 6.37
C LEU A 270 -9.39 -0.74 6.94
N ARG A 271 -9.87 -1.97 6.67
CA ARG A 271 -11.15 -2.45 7.22
C ARG A 271 -11.17 -2.44 8.75
N GLN A 272 -10.04 -2.72 9.39
CA GLN A 272 -9.94 -2.65 10.85
C GLN A 272 -10.05 -1.21 11.37
N VAL A 273 -9.40 -0.25 10.69
CA VAL A 273 -9.51 1.19 11.03
C VAL A 273 -10.94 1.70 10.82
N GLU A 274 -11.59 1.38 9.70
CA GLU A 274 -12.98 1.76 9.41
C GLU A 274 -13.97 1.19 10.44
N ARG A 275 -13.74 -0.06 10.88
CA ARG A 275 -14.56 -0.70 11.92
C ARG A 275 -14.42 -0.01 13.28
N LEU A 276 -13.21 0.45 13.62
CA LEU A 276 -12.96 1.20 14.86
C LEU A 276 -13.54 2.61 14.79
N ASP A 277 -13.45 3.28 13.65
CA ASP A 277 -14.08 4.59 13.42
C ASP A 277 -15.62 4.49 13.57
N SER A 278 -16.21 3.44 13.01
CA SER A 278 -17.65 3.15 13.14
C SER A 278 -18.05 2.84 14.59
N LEU A 279 -17.23 2.08 15.33
CA LEU A 279 -17.45 1.81 16.76
C LEU A 279 -17.29 3.08 17.62
N GLY A 280 -16.36 3.98 17.28
CA GLY A 280 -16.18 5.26 17.96
C GLY A 280 -17.39 6.18 17.78
N LYS A 281 -17.91 6.31 16.55
CA LYS A 281 -19.10 7.10 16.23
C LYS A 281 -20.36 6.57 16.93
N LEU A 282 -20.56 5.25 16.94
CA LEU A 282 -21.68 4.63 17.66
C LEU A 282 -21.52 4.72 19.18
N GLY A 283 -20.30 4.58 19.70
CA GLY A 283 -20.00 4.66 21.13
C GLY A 283 -20.31 6.03 21.74
N GLY A 284 -20.10 7.12 20.99
CA GLY A 284 -20.43 8.48 21.45
C GLY A 284 -21.93 8.72 21.64
N GLY A 285 -22.74 8.33 20.64
CA GLY A 285 -24.20 8.45 20.73
C GLY A 285 -24.80 7.55 21.81
N VAL A 286 -24.35 6.30 21.90
CA VAL A 286 -24.82 5.36 22.94
C VAL A 286 -24.42 5.84 24.34
N ALA A 287 -23.20 6.34 24.52
CA ALA A 287 -22.74 6.83 25.81
C ALA A 287 -23.47 8.11 26.26
N HIS A 288 -23.86 8.97 25.32
CA HIS A 288 -24.73 10.11 25.60
C HIS A 288 -26.06 9.64 26.22
N ASP A 289 -26.74 8.68 25.58
CA ASP A 289 -28.01 8.15 26.06
C ASP A 289 -27.88 7.49 27.44
N PHE A 290 -26.80 6.75 27.68
CA PHE A 290 -26.49 6.19 29.01
C PHE A 290 -26.26 7.28 30.06
N ASN A 291 -25.57 8.36 29.72
CA ASN A 291 -25.31 9.46 30.64
C ASN A 291 -26.61 10.18 31.03
N ASN A 292 -27.57 10.35 30.11
CA ASN A 292 -28.89 10.91 30.42
C ASN A 292 -29.65 10.02 31.41
N LEU A 293 -29.73 8.71 31.14
CA LEU A 293 -30.40 7.76 32.05
C LEU A 293 -29.76 7.76 33.45
N LEU A 294 -28.43 7.76 33.50
CA LEU A 294 -27.70 7.76 34.77
C LEU A 294 -27.88 9.06 35.53
N MET A 295 -27.97 10.19 34.83
CA MET A 295 -28.26 11.49 35.44
C MET A 295 -29.63 11.49 36.11
N VAL A 296 -30.66 11.00 35.42
CA VAL A 296 -32.02 10.90 35.95
C VAL A 296 -32.07 9.99 37.19
N ILE A 297 -31.43 8.82 37.13
CA ILE A 297 -31.37 7.88 38.25
C ILE A 297 -30.65 8.48 39.45
N LEU A 298 -29.49 9.13 39.23
CA LEU A 298 -28.71 9.77 40.29
C LEU A 298 -29.49 10.93 40.92
N GLY A 299 -30.08 11.80 40.11
CA GLY A 299 -30.82 12.96 40.58
C GLY A 299 -32.05 12.57 41.40
N HIS A 300 -32.85 11.61 40.95
CA HIS A 300 -33.99 11.15 41.75
C HIS A 300 -33.59 10.41 43.02
N ALA A 301 -32.50 9.64 42.99
CA ALA A 301 -31.98 9.01 44.21
C ALA A 301 -31.55 10.08 45.22
N GLU A 302 -30.88 11.15 44.79
CA GLU A 302 -30.44 12.26 45.63
C GLU A 302 -31.64 13.02 46.23
N LEU A 303 -32.61 13.42 45.41
CA LEU A 303 -33.83 14.09 45.88
C LEU A 303 -34.64 13.24 46.88
N ALA A 304 -34.70 11.92 46.65
CA ALA A 304 -35.36 11.00 47.55
C ALA A 304 -34.59 10.84 48.87
N LEU A 305 -33.25 10.85 48.84
CA LEU A 305 -32.40 10.79 50.03
C LEU A 305 -32.56 12.03 50.90
N GLU A 306 -32.71 13.22 50.32
CA GLU A 306 -32.94 14.47 51.06
C GLU A 306 -34.26 14.46 51.84
N SER A 307 -35.26 13.74 51.34
CA SER A 307 -36.58 13.61 51.97
C SER A 307 -36.69 12.36 52.86
N ALA A 308 -35.73 11.44 52.81
CA ALA A 308 -35.77 10.17 53.52
C ALA A 308 -35.29 10.33 54.98
N PRO A 309 -36.03 9.76 55.97
CA PRO A 309 -35.56 9.72 57.35
C PRO A 309 -34.19 9.05 57.47
N ASP A 310 -33.30 9.63 58.28
CA ASP A 310 -31.90 9.20 58.45
C ASP A 310 -31.75 7.72 58.86
N ASP A 311 -32.74 7.14 59.54
CA ASP A 311 -32.74 5.75 60.03
C ASP A 311 -33.87 4.93 59.40
N SER A 312 -33.84 4.78 58.07
CA SER A 312 -34.85 4.03 57.32
C SER A 312 -34.22 3.07 56.30
N ALA A 313 -34.80 1.87 56.18
CA ALA A 313 -34.39 0.89 55.16
C ALA A 313 -34.52 1.43 53.72
N VAL A 314 -35.40 2.42 53.52
CA VAL A 314 -35.55 3.13 52.23
C VAL A 314 -34.31 3.96 51.91
N ARG A 315 -33.72 4.64 52.91
CA ARG A 315 -32.47 5.39 52.75
C ARG A 315 -31.31 4.47 52.34
N ASP A 316 -31.16 3.33 53.02
CA ASP A 316 -30.15 2.32 52.68
C ASP A 316 -30.26 1.83 51.23
N ASP A 317 -31.48 1.58 50.75
CA ASP A 317 -31.73 1.14 49.38
C ASP A 317 -31.45 2.27 48.36
N LEU A 318 -31.80 3.52 48.68
CA LEU A 318 -31.48 4.68 47.85
C LEU A 318 -29.96 4.91 47.73
N GLU A 319 -29.20 4.78 48.83
CA GLU A 319 -27.73 4.85 48.80
C GLU A 319 -27.09 3.71 47.97
N ARG A 320 -27.74 2.55 47.89
CA ARG A 320 -27.30 1.45 47.01
C ARG A 320 -27.57 1.75 45.54
N ILE A 321 -28.73 2.35 45.22
CA ILE A 321 -29.09 2.80 43.86
C ILE A 321 -28.09 3.87 43.40
N GLN A 322 -27.81 4.86 44.24
CA GLN A 322 -26.84 5.92 43.95
C GLN A 322 -25.46 5.32 43.64
N ARG A 323 -24.93 4.46 44.52
CA ARG A 323 -23.64 3.77 44.28
C ARG A 323 -23.64 2.93 43.00
N ALA A 324 -24.75 2.29 42.65
CA ALA A 324 -24.85 1.52 41.41
C ALA A 324 -24.83 2.41 40.16
N ALA A 325 -25.55 3.53 40.20
CA ALA A 325 -25.58 4.50 39.11
C ALA A 325 -24.23 5.23 38.94
N GLU A 326 -23.54 5.58 40.04
CA GLU A 326 -22.18 6.13 39.99
C GLU A 326 -21.19 5.16 39.31
N ARG A 327 -21.30 3.85 39.60
CA ARG A 327 -20.51 2.83 38.91
C ARG A 327 -20.84 2.75 37.42
N GLY A 328 -22.13 2.84 37.05
CA GLY A 328 -22.57 2.89 35.66
C GLY A 328 -22.00 4.10 34.91
N ALA A 329 -21.98 5.26 35.57
CA ALA A 329 -21.38 6.48 35.03
C ALA A 329 -19.88 6.29 34.79
N SER A 330 -19.16 5.73 35.76
CA SER A 330 -17.73 5.43 35.60
C SER A 330 -17.44 4.50 34.41
N LEU A 331 -18.25 3.45 34.20
CA LEU A 331 -18.09 2.52 33.07
C LEU A 331 -18.37 3.20 31.71
N THR A 332 -19.41 4.03 31.65
CA THR A 332 -19.76 4.79 30.44
C THR A 332 -18.66 5.77 30.06
N ARG A 333 -18.03 6.41 31.06
CA ARG A 333 -16.84 7.25 30.85
C ARG A 333 -15.66 6.43 30.31
N GLN A 334 -15.45 5.21 30.80
CA GLN A 334 -14.40 4.32 30.26
C GLN A 334 -14.64 3.96 28.78
N LEU A 335 -15.89 3.81 28.35
CA LEU A 335 -16.23 3.59 26.94
C LEU A 335 -15.88 4.81 26.07
N LEU A 336 -16.14 6.01 26.59
CA LEU A 336 -15.87 7.29 25.93
C LEU A 336 -14.38 7.60 25.81
N ILE A 337 -13.53 7.14 26.75
CA ILE A 337 -12.06 7.28 26.68
C ILE A 337 -11.47 6.62 25.43
N PHE A 338 -12.15 5.64 24.83
CA PHE A 338 -11.74 5.00 23.57
C PHE A 338 -12.29 5.70 22.31
N SER A 339 -13.27 6.59 22.46
CA SER A 339 -13.86 7.30 21.32
C SER A 339 -13.05 8.54 20.98
N ARG A 340 -12.50 8.54 19.76
CA ARG A 340 -11.48 9.49 19.28
C ARG A 340 -12.11 10.81 18.83
N LEU A 341 -12.98 11.42 19.64
CA LEU A 341 -14.03 12.26 19.09
C LEU A 341 -13.75 13.75 18.96
N GLU A 342 -12.64 14.33 19.45
CA GLU A 342 -12.50 15.79 19.33
C GLU A 342 -11.12 16.32 18.86
N PRO A 343 -11.14 17.39 18.05
CA PRO A 343 -9.94 18.13 17.68
C PRO A 343 -9.31 18.75 18.93
N SER A 344 -8.02 18.48 19.12
CA SER A 344 -7.23 18.96 20.27
C SER A 344 -7.27 20.48 20.37
N ARG A 345 -7.53 20.99 21.58
CA ARG A 345 -7.43 22.42 21.90
C ARG A 345 -6.34 22.63 22.95
N PRO A 346 -5.11 22.93 22.52
CA PRO A 346 -4.02 23.17 23.45
C PRO A 346 -4.29 24.43 24.28
N GLU A 347 -4.27 24.30 25.60
CA GLU A 347 -4.33 25.40 26.56
C GLU A 347 -3.11 25.39 27.48
N ILE A 348 -2.91 26.45 28.26
CA ILE A 348 -1.79 26.56 29.20
C ILE A 348 -2.21 25.99 30.53
N LEU A 349 -1.51 24.95 30.98
CA LEU A 349 -1.88 24.14 32.13
C LEU A 349 -0.78 24.14 33.18
N ASP A 350 -1.22 24.15 34.44
CA ASP A 350 -0.41 23.68 35.56
C ASP A 350 -0.65 22.16 35.72
N LEU A 351 0.41 21.37 35.51
CA LEU A 351 0.33 19.91 35.61
C LEU A 351 -0.06 19.45 37.02
N ASN A 352 0.41 20.14 38.06
CA ASN A 352 0.12 19.75 39.44
C ASN A 352 -1.36 19.94 39.73
N ALA A 353 -1.93 21.09 39.33
CA ALA A 353 -3.35 21.36 39.49
C ALA A 353 -4.21 20.30 38.78
N VAL A 354 -3.85 19.90 37.55
CA VAL A 354 -4.61 18.85 36.83
C VAL A 354 -4.49 17.49 37.52
N VAL A 355 -3.30 17.11 38.01
CA VAL A 355 -3.12 15.85 38.74
C VAL A 355 -3.90 15.85 40.05
N GLU A 356 -3.95 16.97 40.77
CA GLU A 356 -4.72 17.13 42.00
C GLU A 356 -6.23 17.07 41.74
N ASP A 357 -6.74 17.84 40.77
CA ASP A 357 -8.14 17.87 40.35
C ASP A 357 -8.62 16.47 39.92
N THR A 358 -7.78 15.75 39.17
CA THR A 358 -8.11 14.39 38.71
C THR A 358 -7.90 13.36 39.81
N GLY A 359 -7.13 13.66 40.86
CA GLY A 359 -6.68 12.70 41.88
C GLY A 359 -7.81 11.92 42.55
N GLN A 360 -8.94 12.57 42.85
CA GLN A 360 -10.10 11.90 43.44
C GLN A 360 -10.76 10.91 42.47
N LEU A 361 -10.82 11.25 41.18
CA LEU A 361 -11.29 10.36 40.11
C LEU A 361 -10.33 9.19 39.87
N LEU A 362 -9.02 9.46 39.89
CA LEU A 362 -7.99 8.44 39.69
C LEU A 362 -8.04 7.36 40.78
N ARG A 363 -8.17 7.76 42.06
CA ARG A 363 -8.32 6.84 43.19
C ARG A 363 -9.54 5.93 43.03
N ARG A 364 -10.70 6.49 42.67
CA ARG A 364 -11.93 5.70 42.44
C ARG A 364 -11.80 4.70 41.28
N THR A 365 -11.04 5.06 40.25
CA THR A 365 -10.88 4.21 39.05
C THR A 365 -9.89 3.07 39.29
N ILE A 366 -8.85 3.32 40.07
CA ILE A 366 -7.82 2.33 40.39
C ILE A 366 -8.34 1.26 41.38
N GLY A 367 -9.21 1.65 42.31
CA GLY A 367 -9.75 0.76 43.34
C GLY A 367 -9.00 0.85 44.67
N GLU A 368 -9.52 0.23 45.72
CA GLU A 368 -8.96 0.30 47.08
C GLU A 368 -7.69 -0.55 47.25
N ASP A 369 -7.45 -1.53 46.37
CA ASP A 369 -6.34 -2.48 46.46
C ASP A 369 -5.00 -1.89 46.00
N VAL A 370 -5.00 -0.71 45.37
CA VAL A 370 -3.80 -0.07 44.83
C VAL A 370 -3.64 1.33 45.41
N GLU A 371 -2.52 1.56 46.08
CA GLU A 371 -2.18 2.84 46.70
C GLU A 371 -1.71 3.85 45.62
N LEU A 372 -2.39 5.01 45.55
CA LEU A 372 -2.00 6.10 44.63
C LEU A 372 -1.28 7.21 45.39
N ILE A 373 -0.01 7.42 45.06
CA ILE A 373 0.86 8.45 45.63
C ILE A 373 1.11 9.55 44.60
N ALA A 374 1.00 10.82 45.00
CA ALA A 374 1.37 11.97 44.18
C ALA A 374 2.57 12.70 44.81
N GLU A 375 3.66 12.80 44.06
CA GLU A 375 4.88 13.52 44.41
C GLU A 375 5.07 14.69 43.44
N LEU A 376 4.53 15.85 43.81
CA LEU A 376 4.44 17.00 42.91
C LEU A 376 5.49 18.05 43.28
N GLU A 377 6.39 18.38 42.34
CA GLU A 377 7.37 19.45 42.57
C GLU A 377 6.66 20.82 42.57
N PRO A 378 6.81 21.64 43.61
CA PRO A 378 6.14 22.93 43.68
C PRO A 378 6.78 23.96 42.74
N GLY A 379 5.95 24.84 42.14
CA GLY A 379 6.45 25.96 41.33
C GLY A 379 6.96 25.55 39.93
N LEU A 380 6.44 24.46 39.37
CA LEU A 380 6.74 24.05 38.01
C LEU A 380 6.26 25.10 37.00
N ASN A 381 6.99 25.19 35.89
CA ASN A 381 6.56 25.95 34.72
C ASN A 381 5.28 25.32 34.14
N THR A 382 4.46 26.11 33.47
CA THR A 382 3.24 25.62 32.82
C THR A 382 3.57 24.88 31.52
N VAL A 383 2.64 24.07 31.03
CA VAL A 383 2.78 23.35 29.75
C VAL A 383 1.63 23.70 28.82
N ARG A 384 1.85 23.58 27.51
CA ARG A 384 0.79 23.78 26.52
C ARG A 384 0.24 22.44 26.03
N MET A 385 -0.92 22.05 26.53
CA MET A 385 -1.55 20.78 26.21
C MET A 385 -3.07 20.89 26.36
N ASP A 386 -3.81 20.06 25.65
CA ASP A 386 -5.24 19.90 25.89
C ASP A 386 -5.45 19.14 27.22
N ARG A 387 -6.16 19.75 28.18
CA ARG A 387 -6.41 19.16 29.50
C ARG A 387 -7.06 17.79 29.42
N SER A 388 -7.99 17.61 28.48
CA SER A 388 -8.69 16.35 28.26
C SER A 388 -7.76 15.24 27.80
N LYS A 389 -6.77 15.59 26.97
CA LYS A 389 -5.71 14.66 26.55
C LYS A 389 -4.81 14.28 27.71
N LEU A 390 -4.49 15.22 28.60
CA LEU A 390 -3.71 14.95 29.80
C LEU A 390 -4.46 14.03 30.76
N GLU A 391 -5.74 14.29 31.03
CA GLU A 391 -6.61 13.41 31.83
C GLU A 391 -6.70 12.00 31.21
N GLN A 392 -6.84 11.91 29.88
CA GLN A 392 -6.84 10.65 29.14
C GLN A 392 -5.50 9.90 29.25
N ILE A 393 -4.37 10.62 29.23
CA ILE A 393 -3.04 10.04 29.45
C ILE A 393 -2.95 9.41 30.82
N LEU A 394 -3.28 10.17 31.86
CA LEU A 394 -3.24 9.71 33.25
C LEU A 394 -4.10 8.45 33.40
N LEU A 395 -5.34 8.48 32.93
CA LEU A 395 -6.26 7.35 33.00
C LEU A 395 -5.75 6.11 32.25
N ASN A 396 -5.25 6.27 31.02
CA ASN A 396 -4.77 5.14 30.22
C ASN A 396 -3.57 4.45 30.85
N VAL A 397 -2.61 5.23 31.37
CA VAL A 397 -1.43 4.69 32.03
C VAL A 397 -1.81 4.01 33.35
N LEU A 398 -2.68 4.64 34.16
CA LEU A 398 -3.15 4.09 35.43
C LEU A 398 -3.97 2.80 35.27
N LEU A 399 -4.80 2.70 34.23
CA LEU A 399 -5.55 1.47 33.94
C LEU A 399 -4.61 0.32 33.54
N ASN A 400 -3.52 0.63 32.83
CA ASN A 400 -2.49 -0.36 32.52
C ASN A 400 -1.73 -0.79 33.78
N ALA A 401 -1.35 0.16 34.64
CA ALA A 401 -0.72 -0.10 35.93
C ALA A 401 -1.59 -1.00 36.82
N ARG A 402 -2.89 -0.69 36.98
CA ARG A 402 -3.83 -1.53 37.74
C ARG A 402 -3.92 -2.94 37.17
N ALA A 403 -4.01 -3.07 35.84
CA ALA A 403 -4.05 -4.39 35.20
C ALA A 403 -2.73 -5.18 35.39
N ALA A 404 -1.62 -4.48 35.65
CA ALA A 404 -0.33 -5.07 35.99
C ALA A 404 -0.23 -5.51 37.47
N MET A 405 -1.21 -5.13 38.30
CA MET A 405 -1.25 -5.34 39.75
C MET A 405 -2.58 -5.96 40.22
N PRO A 406 -2.93 -7.19 39.78
CA PRO A 406 -4.21 -7.82 40.14
C PRO A 406 -4.37 -8.15 41.63
N GLU A 407 -3.27 -8.25 42.38
CA GLU A 407 -3.26 -8.52 43.84
C GLU A 407 -3.09 -7.24 44.67
N GLY A 408 -3.19 -6.07 44.02
CA GLY A 408 -2.88 -4.78 44.63
C GLY A 408 -1.42 -4.36 44.44
N GLY A 409 -1.10 -3.15 44.89
CA GLY A 409 0.24 -2.58 44.70
C GLY A 409 0.25 -1.07 44.87
N ARG A 410 1.20 -0.40 44.22
CA ARG A 410 1.37 1.06 44.35
C ARG A 410 1.62 1.70 43.00
N VAL A 411 0.99 2.85 42.77
CA VAL A 411 1.29 3.75 41.66
C VAL A 411 1.74 5.10 42.18
N THR A 412 2.88 5.57 41.72
CA THR A 412 3.41 6.90 42.03
C THR A 412 3.33 7.79 40.80
N ILE A 413 2.64 8.94 40.92
CA ILE A 413 2.65 10.02 39.94
C ILE A 413 3.64 11.06 40.42
N ARG A 414 4.65 11.36 39.60
CA ARG A 414 5.68 12.36 39.91
C ARG A 414 5.72 13.45 38.84
N THR A 415 5.77 14.70 39.24
CA THR A 415 6.06 15.83 38.36
C THR A 415 7.41 16.45 38.74
N ALA A 416 8.23 16.78 37.74
CA ALA A 416 9.56 17.35 37.97
C ALA A 416 9.98 18.32 36.85
N GLY A 417 10.72 19.36 37.22
CA GLY A 417 11.37 20.26 36.27
C GLY A 417 12.70 19.67 35.81
N VAL A 418 12.89 19.53 34.50
CA VAL A 418 14.15 19.05 33.93
C VAL A 418 14.84 20.20 33.20
N GLU A 419 15.93 20.69 33.79
CA GLU A 419 16.84 21.63 33.14
C GLU A 419 17.99 20.88 32.48
N ALA A 420 18.09 20.95 31.15
CA ALA A 420 19.21 20.41 30.39
C ALA A 420 19.91 21.52 29.61
N ALA A 421 21.24 21.57 29.69
CA ALA A 421 22.03 22.61 29.03
C ALA A 421 21.79 22.59 27.50
N GLY A 422 21.25 23.68 26.96
CA GLY A 422 20.96 23.83 25.53
C GLY A 422 19.59 23.32 25.08
N VAL A 423 18.74 22.85 25.98
CA VAL A 423 17.36 22.42 25.71
C VAL A 423 16.39 23.40 26.39
N PRO A 424 15.25 23.77 25.78
CA PRO A 424 14.19 24.53 26.47
C PRO A 424 13.80 23.83 27.78
N PRO A 425 13.38 24.56 28.83
CA PRO A 425 12.91 23.94 30.07
C PRO A 425 11.83 22.90 29.76
N ILE A 426 11.98 21.70 30.33
CA ILE A 426 11.03 20.59 30.18
C ILE A 426 10.35 20.35 31.51
N VAL A 427 9.05 20.05 31.47
CA VAL A 427 8.33 19.50 32.62
C VAL A 427 8.10 18.02 32.36
N ARG A 428 8.57 17.19 33.29
CA ARG A 428 8.46 15.74 33.26
C ARG A 428 7.30 15.28 34.12
N LEU A 429 6.46 14.41 33.56
CA LEU A 429 5.45 13.64 34.25
C LEU A 429 5.83 12.16 34.18
N SER A 430 6.01 11.53 35.33
CA SER A 430 6.34 10.10 35.44
C SER A 430 5.26 9.36 36.21
N LEU A 431 4.85 8.21 35.69
CA LEU A 431 3.92 7.29 36.36
C LEU A 431 4.63 5.95 36.53
N THR A 432 4.85 5.55 37.78
CA THR A 432 5.55 4.32 38.15
C THR A 432 4.62 3.37 38.88
N ASP A 433 4.46 2.15 38.36
CA ASP A 433 3.74 1.06 39.02
C ASP A 433 4.69 -0.02 39.53
N THR A 434 4.23 -0.78 40.53
CA THR A 434 4.92 -1.95 41.10
C THR A 434 4.35 -3.27 40.58
N GLY A 435 3.85 -3.30 39.34
CA GLY A 435 3.24 -4.47 38.73
C GLY A 435 4.24 -5.50 38.21
N PHE A 436 3.75 -6.47 37.44
CA PHE A 436 4.59 -7.56 36.92
C PHE A 436 5.59 -7.13 35.81
N GLY A 437 5.52 -5.88 35.34
CA GLY A 437 6.44 -5.33 34.32
C GLY A 437 6.37 -6.01 32.95
N MET A 438 7.35 -5.73 32.08
CA MET A 438 7.41 -6.20 30.70
C MET A 438 8.85 -6.60 30.32
N SER A 439 8.99 -7.54 29.39
CA SER A 439 10.29 -7.82 28.78
C SER A 439 10.71 -6.67 27.85
N PRO A 440 12.02 -6.51 27.55
CA PRO A 440 12.50 -5.47 26.63
C PRO A 440 11.81 -5.48 25.27
N GLU A 441 11.59 -6.67 24.70
CA GLU A 441 10.89 -6.87 23.42
C GLU A 441 9.43 -6.38 23.46
N VAL A 442 8.77 -6.51 24.61
CA VAL A 442 7.38 -6.04 24.81
C VAL A 442 7.36 -4.53 25.05
N ALA A 443 8.32 -4.00 25.80
CA ALA A 443 8.44 -2.57 26.09
C ALA A 443 8.70 -1.75 24.81
N GLU A 444 9.59 -2.21 23.92
CA GLU A 444 9.87 -1.56 22.62
C GLU A 444 8.61 -1.44 21.76
N ARG A 445 7.73 -2.44 21.85
CA ARG A 445 6.51 -2.53 21.05
C ARG A 445 5.28 -1.99 21.76
N ALA A 446 5.40 -1.55 23.02
CA ALA A 446 4.28 -1.16 23.86
C ALA A 446 3.46 0.02 23.31
N PHE A 447 4.11 0.90 22.52
CA PHE A 447 3.47 2.03 21.86
C PHE A 447 2.91 1.69 20.46
N GLU A 448 3.17 0.49 19.93
CA GLU A 448 2.61 0.06 18.65
C GLU A 448 1.07 -0.04 18.74
N PRO A 449 0.33 0.57 17.79
CA PRO A 449 -1.12 0.42 17.74
C PRO A 449 -1.54 -1.05 17.66
N PHE A 450 -2.50 -1.45 18.49
CA PHE A 450 -3.05 -2.83 18.59
C PHE A 450 -2.13 -3.87 19.23
N PHE A 451 -0.94 -3.48 19.67
CA PHE A 451 -0.08 -4.39 20.40
C PHE A 451 -0.63 -4.62 21.82
N THR A 452 -0.82 -5.88 22.21
CA THR A 452 -1.24 -6.24 23.57
C THR A 452 -0.74 -7.64 23.93
N THR A 453 -0.28 -7.79 25.16
CA THR A 453 0.08 -9.08 25.77
C THR A 453 -1.08 -9.77 26.48
N LYS A 454 -2.25 -9.11 26.54
CA LYS A 454 -3.46 -9.61 27.21
C LYS A 454 -4.22 -10.61 26.32
N ARG A 455 -4.97 -11.55 26.92
CA ARG A 455 -5.78 -12.54 26.17
C ARG A 455 -6.79 -11.85 25.24
N ARG A 456 -7.14 -12.49 24.13
CA ARG A 456 -8.14 -12.00 23.16
C ARG A 456 -9.41 -11.53 23.88
N GLY A 457 -9.72 -10.24 23.79
CA GLY A 457 -10.89 -9.60 24.41
C GLY A 457 -10.63 -8.84 25.73
N GLN A 458 -9.43 -8.92 26.31
CA GLN A 458 -9.09 -8.27 27.59
C GLN A 458 -8.19 -7.03 27.46
N GLY A 459 -7.83 -6.65 26.23
CA GLY A 459 -7.05 -5.46 25.94
C GLY A 459 -7.22 -5.05 24.48
N THR A 460 -7.49 -3.77 24.23
CA THR A 460 -7.65 -3.20 22.89
C THR A 460 -6.31 -2.94 22.20
N GLY A 461 -5.21 -2.89 22.97
CA GLY A 461 -3.88 -2.50 22.48
C GLY A 461 -3.80 -1.05 21.99
N LEU A 462 -4.78 -0.21 22.35
CA LEU A 462 -4.88 1.18 21.89
C LEU A 462 -4.45 2.20 22.94
N GLY A 463 -4.43 1.83 24.23
CA GLY A 463 -4.18 2.75 25.35
C GLY A 463 -2.87 3.52 25.21
N LEU A 464 -1.73 2.82 25.24
CA LEU A 464 -0.41 3.46 25.13
C LEU A 464 -0.15 4.10 23.77
N SER A 465 -0.71 3.57 22.67
CA SER A 465 -0.62 4.22 21.36
C SER A 465 -1.37 5.57 21.31
N THR A 466 -2.44 5.71 22.08
CA THR A 466 -3.19 6.97 22.21
C THR A 466 -2.43 7.97 23.07
N VAL A 467 -1.81 7.50 24.15
CA VAL A 467 -0.89 8.30 24.98
C VAL A 467 0.26 8.85 24.12
N TYR A 468 0.91 7.99 23.33
CA TYR A 468 1.98 8.38 22.43
C TYR A 468 1.56 9.50 21.47
N GLY A 469 0.39 9.35 20.82
CA GLY A 469 -0.13 10.36 19.90
C GLY A 469 -0.40 11.71 20.59
N ALA A 470 -1.02 11.70 21.77
CA ALA A 470 -1.32 12.90 22.54
C ALA A 470 -0.05 13.64 23.00
N VAL A 471 0.98 12.92 23.43
CA VAL A 471 2.27 13.52 23.84
C VAL A 471 2.98 14.14 22.64
N LYS A 472 3.00 13.44 21.48
CA LYS A 472 3.63 13.97 20.26
C LYS A 472 2.91 15.21 19.73
N GLU A 473 1.59 15.26 19.83
CA GLU A 473 0.79 16.43 19.44
C GLU A 473 1.11 17.65 20.32
N ALA A 474 1.39 17.45 21.61
CA ALA A 474 1.86 18.49 22.52
C ALA A 474 3.33 18.88 22.30
N GLY A 475 4.02 18.27 21.32
CA GLY A 475 5.45 18.50 21.05
C GLY A 475 6.38 17.89 22.11
N GLY A 476 5.89 16.90 22.87
CA GLY A 476 6.65 16.22 23.91
C GLY A 476 7.29 14.91 23.47
N GLU A 477 8.04 14.32 24.39
CA GLU A 477 8.65 12.99 24.27
C GLU A 477 8.03 12.02 25.29
N ILE A 478 7.96 10.74 24.94
CA ILE A 478 7.47 9.69 25.84
C ILE A 478 8.44 8.52 25.84
N GLY A 479 8.74 8.01 27.04
CA GLY A 479 9.56 6.84 27.28
C GLY A 479 8.83 5.83 28.15
N ILE A 480 9.29 4.58 28.09
CA ILE A 480 8.84 3.51 28.96
C ILE A 480 10.06 2.70 29.41
N GLU A 481 10.16 2.51 30.72
CA GLU A 481 11.17 1.68 31.37
C GLU A 481 10.44 0.61 32.15
N SER A 482 10.73 -0.66 31.87
CA SER A 482 10.04 -1.78 32.53
C SER A 482 10.94 -2.99 32.61
N GLU A 483 10.91 -3.65 33.76
CA GLU A 483 11.62 -4.92 33.99
C GLU A 483 10.63 -5.96 34.54
N PRO A 484 10.69 -7.22 34.10
CA PRO A 484 9.81 -8.27 34.61
C PRO A 484 9.94 -8.43 36.13
N GLY A 485 8.84 -8.24 36.85
CA GLY A 485 8.76 -8.36 38.32
C GLY A 485 9.06 -7.09 39.11
N GLU A 486 9.60 -6.04 38.49
CA GLU A 486 9.94 -4.76 39.16
C GLU A 486 8.91 -3.65 38.87
N GLY A 487 8.15 -3.78 37.78
CA GLY A 487 7.08 -2.85 37.41
C GLY A 487 7.34 -2.08 36.13
N THR A 488 6.60 -0.99 35.93
CA THR A 488 6.70 -0.13 34.74
C THR A 488 6.73 1.34 35.13
N THR A 489 7.64 2.09 34.54
CA THR A 489 7.67 3.55 34.59
C THR A 489 7.43 4.12 33.20
N VAL A 490 6.37 4.91 33.06
CA VAL A 490 6.09 5.70 31.86
C VAL A 490 6.50 7.14 32.14
N THR A 491 7.37 7.70 31.30
CA THR A 491 7.89 9.07 31.45
C THR A 491 7.45 9.92 30.27
N ILE A 492 6.91 11.10 30.55
CA ILE A 492 6.40 12.04 29.56
C ILE A 492 7.08 13.39 29.78
N ASP A 493 7.80 13.85 28.76
CA ASP A 493 8.53 15.12 28.77
C ASP A 493 7.80 16.14 27.90
N LEU A 494 7.29 17.21 28.51
CA LEU A 494 6.55 18.28 27.84
C LEU A 494 7.38 19.56 27.78
N PRO A 495 7.35 20.30 26.67
CA PRO A 495 8.01 21.60 26.58
C PRO A 495 7.33 22.60 27.53
N ALA A 496 8.11 23.21 28.42
CA ALA A 496 7.60 24.19 29.37
C ALA A 496 7.38 25.56 28.70
N THR A 497 6.37 26.28 29.16
CA THR A 497 6.12 27.68 28.84
C THR A 497 6.17 28.52 30.12
N ARG A 498 6.47 29.82 29.95
CA ARG A 498 6.47 30.82 31.03
C ARG A 498 5.19 31.65 31.04
N GLU A 499 4.23 31.32 30.18
CA GLU A 499 2.94 31.97 30.18
C GLU A 499 2.14 31.51 31.41
N PRO A 500 1.60 32.44 32.22
CA PRO A 500 0.83 32.06 33.40
C PRO A 500 -0.44 31.32 32.97
N ALA A 501 -0.76 30.21 33.65
CA ALA A 501 -2.05 29.56 33.49
C ALA A 501 -3.16 30.56 33.88
N PRO A 502 -4.32 30.56 33.20
CA PRO A 502 -5.44 31.38 33.62
C PRO A 502 -5.78 31.03 35.07
N ALA A 503 -5.84 32.05 35.93
CA ALA A 503 -6.08 31.87 37.36
C ALA A 503 -7.39 31.10 37.57
N ALA A 504 -7.32 29.95 38.24
CA ALA A 504 -8.50 29.31 38.78
C ALA A 504 -9.18 30.33 39.70
N VAL A 505 -10.44 30.65 39.40
CA VAL A 505 -11.25 31.47 40.29
C VAL A 505 -11.45 30.66 41.56
N ASP A 506 -10.76 31.05 42.62
CA ASP A 506 -10.87 30.44 43.94
C ASP A 506 -12.29 30.67 44.49
N SER A 507 -13.18 29.70 44.25
CA SER A 507 -14.52 29.66 44.81
C SER A 507 -14.44 29.02 46.19
N GLY A 508 -14.14 29.84 47.21
CA GLY A 508 -14.37 29.47 48.60
C GLY A 508 -15.85 29.16 48.87
N PRO A 509 -16.18 28.51 50.00
CA PRO A 509 -17.53 28.03 50.27
C PRO A 509 -18.52 29.19 50.44
N ALA A 510 -19.27 29.50 49.38
CA ALA A 510 -20.36 30.45 49.43
C ALA A 510 -21.59 29.83 50.11
N ARG A 511 -22.18 30.57 51.05
CA ARG A 511 -23.50 30.31 51.64
C ARG A 511 -24.60 30.97 50.78
N PRO A 512 -25.88 30.56 50.90
CA PRO A 512 -26.72 30.36 49.73
C PRO A 512 -27.62 31.53 49.32
N HIS A 513 -27.95 31.50 48.01
CA HIS A 513 -29.20 31.89 47.33
C HIS A 513 -29.44 33.37 46.97
N ARG A 514 -29.51 33.64 45.67
CA ARG A 514 -30.55 34.53 45.12
C ARG A 514 -31.85 33.73 44.99
N ARG A 515 -32.67 33.72 46.05
CA ARG A 515 -34.08 33.32 45.92
C ARG A 515 -34.74 34.34 44.99
N ASP A 516 -35.49 33.88 44.00
CA ASP A 516 -36.21 34.64 42.95
C ASP A 516 -35.46 34.94 41.63
N ALA A 517 -34.29 34.34 41.37
CA ALA A 517 -33.67 34.43 40.04
C ALA A 517 -34.44 33.57 39.01
N THR A 518 -34.61 34.08 37.79
CA THR A 518 -35.31 33.37 36.71
C THR A 518 -34.33 32.64 35.80
N ALA A 519 -34.43 31.32 35.73
CA ALA A 519 -33.62 30.45 34.89
C ALA A 519 -34.40 29.98 33.65
N LEU A 520 -33.84 30.21 32.46
CA LEU A 520 -34.35 29.61 31.21
C LEU A 520 -33.61 28.29 30.97
N VAL A 521 -34.31 27.16 30.99
CA VAL A 521 -33.75 25.81 30.79
C VAL A 521 -34.15 25.30 29.40
N VAL A 522 -33.16 24.87 28.61
CA VAL A 522 -33.37 24.34 27.26
C VAL A 522 -32.72 22.96 27.15
N GLU A 523 -33.55 21.94 27.09
CA GLU A 523 -33.16 20.52 27.13
C GLU A 523 -34.18 19.72 26.34
N ASP A 524 -33.75 18.92 25.36
CA ASP A 524 -34.65 18.15 24.51
C ASP A 524 -35.15 16.87 25.18
N ASP A 525 -34.35 16.27 26.07
CA ASP A 525 -34.74 15.13 26.89
C ASP A 525 -35.71 15.55 28.00
N GLY A 526 -36.94 15.03 27.96
CA GLY A 526 -37.99 15.38 28.93
C GLY A 526 -37.63 15.02 30.37
N GLU A 527 -37.03 13.85 30.61
CA GLU A 527 -36.72 13.41 31.97
C GLU A 527 -35.59 14.23 32.58
N VAL A 528 -34.58 14.58 31.77
CA VAL A 528 -33.49 15.46 32.20
C VAL A 528 -34.02 16.88 32.47
N ARG A 529 -34.89 17.41 31.60
CA ARG A 529 -35.49 18.74 31.76
C ARG A 529 -36.30 18.83 33.06
N ASP A 530 -37.19 17.87 33.30
CA ASP A 530 -38.03 17.81 34.50
C ASP A 530 -37.19 17.71 35.79
N LEU A 531 -36.08 16.95 35.74
CA LEU A 531 -35.15 16.84 36.87
C LEU A 531 -34.45 18.17 37.17
N VAL A 532 -33.90 18.84 36.14
CA VAL A 532 -33.21 20.13 36.29
C VAL A 532 -34.19 21.20 36.79
N GLU A 533 -35.41 21.23 36.27
CA GLU A 533 -36.48 22.09 36.77
C GLU A 533 -36.72 21.85 38.27
N THR A 534 -36.86 20.59 38.68
CA THR A 534 -37.09 20.22 40.07
C THR A 534 -35.95 20.70 40.98
N MET A 535 -34.69 20.45 40.61
CA MET A 535 -33.50 20.88 41.37
C MET A 535 -33.46 22.41 41.55
N LEU A 536 -33.74 23.16 40.48
CA LEU A 536 -33.75 24.63 40.50
C LEU A 536 -34.91 25.19 41.32
N ALA A 537 -36.12 24.64 41.16
CA ALA A 537 -37.32 25.09 41.86
C ALA A 537 -37.20 24.88 43.38
N GLN A 538 -36.68 23.73 43.82
CA GLN A 538 -36.41 23.47 45.25
C GLN A 538 -35.38 24.43 45.86
N SER A 539 -34.48 24.94 45.01
CA SER A 539 -33.45 25.91 45.39
C SER A 539 -33.94 27.37 45.32
N GLY A 540 -35.20 27.60 44.93
CA GLY A 540 -35.85 28.91 44.93
C GLY A 540 -35.69 29.73 43.64
N TYR A 541 -35.34 29.10 42.51
CA TYR A 541 -35.36 29.74 41.19
C TYR A 541 -36.77 29.71 40.59
N GLN A 542 -37.12 30.73 39.81
CA GLN A 542 -38.25 30.65 38.88
C GLN A 542 -37.75 30.00 37.58
N VAL A 543 -38.32 28.86 37.21
CA VAL A 543 -37.87 28.11 36.03
C VAL A 543 -38.82 28.35 34.88
N ILE A 544 -38.25 28.65 33.72
CA ILE A 544 -38.94 28.64 32.43
C ILE A 544 -38.22 27.57 31.62
N ASP A 545 -38.89 26.47 31.29
CA ASP A 545 -38.28 25.38 30.53
C ASP A 545 -38.87 25.30 29.10
N THR A 546 -38.07 24.77 28.17
CA THR A 546 -38.55 24.42 26.83
C THR A 546 -37.67 23.32 26.21
N ALA A 547 -38.28 22.48 25.38
CA ALA A 547 -37.56 21.51 24.55
C ALA A 547 -36.94 22.11 23.28
N SER A 548 -37.33 23.34 22.92
CA SER A 548 -37.01 23.91 21.60
C SER A 548 -36.09 25.13 21.70
N PRO A 549 -34.91 25.10 21.06
CA PRO A 549 -34.03 26.27 20.96
C PRO A 549 -34.72 27.48 20.29
N ILE A 550 -35.66 27.23 19.37
CA ILE A 550 -36.40 28.27 18.66
C ILE A 550 -37.41 28.96 19.59
N GLU A 551 -38.03 28.21 20.48
CA GLU A 551 -38.91 28.77 21.51
C GLU A 551 -38.12 29.57 22.54
N ALA A 552 -36.96 29.08 22.97
CA ALA A 552 -36.05 29.81 23.85
C ALA A 552 -35.67 31.20 23.27
N LEU A 553 -35.40 31.28 21.96
CA LEU A 553 -35.16 32.55 21.27
C LEU A 553 -36.38 33.48 21.32
N ARG A 554 -37.60 32.95 21.07
CA ARG A 554 -38.83 33.75 21.17
C ARG A 554 -39.04 34.31 22.58
N ILE A 555 -38.77 33.50 23.61
CA ILE A 555 -38.88 33.92 25.02
C ILE A 555 -37.85 35.01 25.33
N ALA A 556 -36.60 34.83 24.88
CA ALA A 556 -35.55 35.83 25.07
C ALA A 556 -35.88 37.16 24.38
N ASP A 557 -36.39 37.13 23.15
CA ASP A 557 -36.74 38.29 22.33
C ASP A 557 -37.99 39.04 22.84
N ALA A 558 -38.93 38.35 23.49
CA ALA A 558 -40.16 38.95 24.02
C ALA A 558 -39.91 39.97 25.15
N GLY A 559 -38.73 39.98 25.76
CA GLY A 559 -38.32 40.94 26.80
C GLY A 559 -38.84 40.61 28.22
N GLU A 560 -40.01 39.99 28.35
CA GLU A 560 -40.56 39.46 29.60
C GLU A 560 -40.97 37.97 29.45
N PRO A 561 -40.71 37.11 30.45
CA PRO A 561 -40.03 37.39 31.72
C PRO A 561 -38.54 37.75 31.57
N TRP A 562 -38.01 38.43 32.59
CA TRP A 562 -36.57 38.63 32.68
C TRP A 562 -35.87 37.29 32.91
N ILE A 563 -34.69 37.10 32.32
CA ILE A 563 -33.93 35.84 32.40
C ILE A 563 -32.59 36.21 33.03
N ASP A 564 -32.32 35.65 34.21
CA ASP A 564 -31.10 35.87 34.96
C ASP A 564 -30.00 34.88 34.58
N VAL A 565 -30.36 33.69 34.08
CA VAL A 565 -29.42 32.68 33.60
C VAL A 565 -30.04 31.80 32.51
N LEU A 566 -29.25 31.41 31.51
CA LEU A 566 -29.60 30.41 30.52
C LEU A 566 -28.89 29.09 30.85
N LEU A 567 -29.64 28.00 30.98
CA LEU A 567 -29.13 26.64 31.00
C LEU A 567 -29.50 25.98 29.68
N ALA A 568 -28.55 25.40 28.97
CA ALA A 568 -28.83 24.73 27.69
C ALA A 568 -28.00 23.48 27.49
N ASP A 569 -28.59 22.39 26.98
CA ASP A 569 -27.82 21.26 26.48
C ASP A 569 -26.95 21.71 25.29
N VAL A 570 -25.72 21.22 25.24
CA VAL A 570 -24.78 21.47 24.16
C VAL A 570 -25.27 20.83 22.86
N VAL A 571 -25.82 19.62 22.91
CA VAL A 571 -26.25 18.86 21.74
C VAL A 571 -27.78 18.79 21.73
N MET A 572 -28.42 19.57 20.85
CA MET A 572 -29.86 19.55 20.68
C MET A 572 -30.24 19.48 19.20
N PRO A 573 -31.40 18.89 18.86
CA PRO A 573 -31.91 18.87 17.50
C PRO A 573 -32.10 20.28 16.91
N GLY A 574 -31.56 20.51 15.71
CA GLY A 574 -31.77 21.71 14.92
C GLY A 574 -30.87 22.91 15.27
N MET A 575 -30.41 23.05 16.51
CA MET A 575 -29.50 24.12 16.94
C MET A 575 -28.71 23.69 18.17
N SER A 576 -27.39 23.93 18.20
CA SER A 576 -26.57 23.64 19.39
C SER A 576 -26.81 24.64 20.52
N GLY A 577 -26.58 24.24 21.77
CA GLY A 577 -26.67 25.15 22.91
C GLY A 577 -25.71 26.34 22.82
N VAL A 578 -24.57 26.15 22.16
CA VAL A 578 -23.60 27.22 21.93
C VAL A 578 -24.12 28.25 20.94
N GLU A 579 -24.71 27.78 19.83
CA GLU A 579 -25.33 28.67 18.84
C GLU A 579 -26.54 29.41 19.43
N LEU A 580 -27.33 28.73 20.26
CA LEU A 580 -28.44 29.33 20.98
C LEU A 580 -27.96 30.45 21.91
N ALA A 581 -26.93 30.18 22.72
CA ALA A 581 -26.34 31.15 23.63
C ALA A 581 -25.82 32.41 22.92
N GLU A 582 -25.11 32.23 21.79
CA GLU A 582 -24.64 33.34 20.97
C GLU A 582 -25.79 34.20 20.43
N ARG A 583 -26.89 33.57 19.98
CA ARG A 583 -28.06 34.28 19.45
C ARG A 583 -28.82 35.02 20.55
N ILE A 584 -29.08 34.37 21.70
CA ILE A 584 -29.74 35.01 22.86
C ILE A 584 -28.95 36.23 23.33
N ARG A 585 -27.61 36.16 23.31
CA ARG A 585 -26.76 37.29 23.71
C ARG A 585 -26.79 38.49 22.79
N ARG A 586 -27.20 38.33 21.53
CA ARG A 586 -27.43 39.49 20.66
C ARG A 586 -28.58 40.35 21.19
N ALA A 587 -29.60 39.71 21.76
CA ALA A 587 -30.72 40.39 22.42
C ALA A 587 -30.41 40.76 23.88
N ARG A 588 -29.70 39.89 24.62
CA ARG A 588 -29.37 40.06 26.04
C ARG A 588 -27.87 39.82 26.33
N PRO A 589 -27.01 40.83 26.09
CA PRO A 589 -25.55 40.65 26.14
C PRO A 589 -24.97 40.24 27.50
N ALA A 590 -25.69 40.49 28.59
CA ALA A 590 -25.22 40.28 29.96
C ALA A 590 -25.62 38.93 30.57
N VAL A 591 -26.48 38.14 29.91
CA VAL A 591 -27.02 36.89 30.43
C VAL A 591 -25.89 35.85 30.60
N PRO A 592 -25.63 35.39 31.84
CA PRO A 592 -24.79 34.22 32.12
C PRO A 592 -25.37 32.96 31.48
N VAL A 593 -24.49 32.10 30.99
CA VAL A 593 -24.87 30.86 30.32
C VAL A 593 -24.19 29.69 31.01
N LEU A 594 -24.95 28.64 31.31
CA LEU A 594 -24.45 27.35 31.78
C LEU A 594 -24.81 26.29 30.75
N LEU A 595 -23.79 25.73 30.09
CA LEU A 595 -23.97 24.66 29.12
C LEU A 595 -23.91 23.30 29.81
N MET A 596 -24.81 22.38 29.47
CA MET A 596 -24.85 21.02 29.99
C MET A 596 -24.30 20.06 28.93
N SER A 597 -23.30 19.24 29.25
CA SER A 597 -22.67 18.33 28.27
C SER A 597 -22.62 16.89 28.75
N GLY A 598 -23.04 15.96 27.90
CA GLY A 598 -22.88 14.51 28.09
C GLY A 598 -21.49 13.96 27.76
N HIS A 599 -20.54 14.79 27.31
CA HIS A 599 -19.18 14.35 26.94
C HIS A 599 -18.21 14.41 28.12
N THR A 600 -17.33 13.41 28.22
CA THR A 600 -16.39 13.22 29.33
C THR A 600 -15.36 14.33 29.49
N THR A 601 -14.98 14.98 28.41
CA THR A 601 -13.82 15.87 28.32
C THR A 601 -14.13 17.34 28.62
N GLY A 602 -15.39 17.69 28.88
CA GLY A 602 -15.73 19.09 29.19
C GLY A 602 -15.47 20.07 28.02
N SER A 603 -15.43 19.56 26.79
CA SER A 603 -15.17 20.31 25.57
C SER A 603 -16.43 20.38 24.71
N LEU A 604 -16.62 21.53 24.02
CA LEU A 604 -17.75 21.75 23.12
C LEU A 604 -17.48 21.11 21.75
N PRO A 605 -18.51 20.52 21.08
CA PRO A 605 -18.40 20.05 19.71
C PRO A 605 -17.85 21.14 18.78
N SER A 606 -16.93 20.76 17.89
CA SER A 606 -16.54 21.55 16.70
C SER A 606 -15.72 22.83 16.89
N GLY A 607 -14.83 22.94 17.88
CA GLY A 607 -13.89 24.08 17.93
C GLY A 607 -14.53 25.42 18.34
N VAL A 608 -15.79 25.42 18.79
CA VAL A 608 -16.50 26.64 19.22
C VAL A 608 -15.91 27.19 20.53
N VAL A 609 -15.46 28.45 20.51
CA VAL A 609 -14.93 29.16 21.68
C VAL A 609 -16.10 29.50 22.61
N LEU A 610 -15.95 29.20 23.91
CA LEU A 610 -16.97 29.54 24.91
C LEU A 610 -17.16 31.07 24.93
N PRO A 611 -18.39 31.56 24.75
CA PRO A 611 -18.69 32.99 24.87
C PRO A 611 -18.34 33.52 26.29
N PRO A 612 -18.03 34.82 26.47
CA PRO A 612 -17.64 35.38 27.78
C PRO A 612 -18.72 35.19 28.85
N ARG A 613 -18.47 34.77 30.10
CA ARG A 613 -19.53 34.41 31.10
C ARG A 613 -20.34 33.14 30.72
N THR A 614 -19.68 32.17 30.11
CA THR A 614 -20.26 30.83 29.88
C THR A 614 -19.51 29.83 30.74
N ALA A 615 -20.23 29.05 31.53
CA ALA A 615 -19.70 27.88 32.22
C ALA A 615 -20.22 26.59 31.59
N LEU A 616 -19.59 25.48 31.93
CA LEU A 616 -19.97 24.15 31.47
C LEU A 616 -20.13 23.22 32.68
N ILE A 617 -21.23 22.48 32.72
CA ILE A 617 -21.47 21.40 33.68
C ILE A 617 -21.58 20.06 32.94
N ARG A 618 -21.01 19.00 33.53
CA ARG A 618 -20.92 17.68 32.91
C ARG A 618 -22.02 16.76 33.42
N LYS A 619 -22.80 16.16 32.51
CA LYS A 619 -23.75 15.10 32.83
C LYS A 619 -22.99 13.77 33.06
N PRO A 620 -23.37 12.95 34.06
CA PRO A 620 -24.31 13.25 35.13
C PRO A 620 -23.70 14.18 36.20
N PHE A 621 -24.51 15.12 36.71
CA PHE A 621 -24.19 16.04 37.80
C PHE A 621 -25.24 15.99 38.92
N THR A 622 -24.86 16.40 40.12
CA THR A 622 -25.74 16.50 41.30
C THR A 622 -26.40 17.86 41.42
N SER A 623 -27.41 17.98 42.29
CA SER A 623 -28.02 19.28 42.62
C SER A 623 -26.99 20.25 43.20
N ALA A 624 -26.09 19.75 44.06
CA ALA A 624 -25.00 20.55 44.63
C ALA A 624 -24.02 21.06 43.56
N ASP A 625 -23.64 20.23 42.58
CA ASP A 625 -22.77 20.62 41.47
C ASP A 625 -23.42 21.74 40.63
N LEU A 626 -24.72 21.59 40.34
CA LEU A 626 -25.49 22.57 39.57
C LEU A 626 -25.51 23.93 40.27
N LEU A 627 -25.85 23.95 41.56
CA LEU A 627 -25.94 25.18 42.34
C LEU A 627 -24.58 25.86 42.50
N ALA A 628 -23.51 25.09 42.73
CA ALA A 628 -22.16 25.62 42.81
C ALA A 628 -21.74 26.34 41.52
N GLN A 629 -22.06 25.76 40.36
CA GLN A 629 -21.79 26.40 39.06
C GLN A 629 -22.63 27.65 38.84
N LEU A 630 -23.91 27.62 39.23
CA LEU A 630 -24.79 28.78 39.13
C LEU A 630 -24.33 29.94 40.00
N ASP A 631 -23.94 29.66 41.24
CA ASP A 631 -23.40 30.67 42.17
C ASP A 631 -22.10 31.29 41.62
N ALA A 632 -21.23 30.47 41.00
CA ALA A 632 -20.00 30.95 40.38
C ALA A 632 -20.26 31.90 39.20
N ILE A 633 -21.25 31.61 38.33
CA ILE A 633 -21.52 32.46 37.15
C ILE A 633 -22.40 33.68 37.44
N LEU A 634 -23.29 33.59 38.43
CA LEU A 634 -24.14 34.70 38.85
C LEU A 634 -23.37 35.70 39.72
N GLY A 635 -22.31 35.24 40.40
CA GLY A 635 -21.46 36.05 41.28
C GLY A 635 -22.15 36.43 42.60
N PRO A 636 -21.40 36.97 43.58
CA PRO A 636 -22.00 37.44 44.83
C PRO A 636 -22.95 38.60 44.51
N GLY A 637 -24.22 38.44 44.92
CA GLY A 637 -25.27 39.44 44.68
C GLY A 637 -24.84 40.83 45.12
N GLY A 638 -24.94 41.79 44.19
CA GLY A 638 -24.92 43.22 44.52
C GLY A 638 -26.15 43.65 45.30
#